data_AF-A0A7V8IZ49-F1
#
_entry.id   AF-A0A7V8IZ49-F1
#
_cell.length_a   1.000
_cell.length_b   1.000
_cell.length_c   1.000
_cell.angle_alpha   90.00
_cell.angle_beta   90.00
_cell.angle_gamma   90.00
#
_symmetry.space_group_name_H-M   'P 1'
#
loop_
_entity.id
_entity.type
_entity.pdbx_description
1 polymer ?
#
loop_
_entity_poly.entity_id
_entity_poly.type
_entity_poly.pdbx_seq_one_letter_code
_entity_poly.pdbx_strand_id
1 'polypeptide(L)'
;MRPIALLVFAASLAIAEDSENVTRTHDVRALLAADVERPGPRLELRPRDAQPEVVADGSEGMAAFTGDTLEQLIRTLVEPESWEDADGVCLEISGDGWMTVKHTRQVQAKIAAALNVLARAGARRVVVDAEVMLLAPGVLEAAGIEAGALTEAQELSLRETAAGGTRGRTVAVLRTGGSPGLRFHAADVRQRRLLTDYDIEIAQAAAVADPVSTRVLDGAVLDVRPTLAPDGATVLLEIRFTCARPGTVREFDAKAKPEGKIQQPARAFYSAAGTWPCPSGRAVLLAPGGVEGVENGWSMAVIVRTKRVEEPLGDLNAGGGDLKLRFLEAGSVIIDVPDFRGRRLELQDEEPNGGIPFIVEPRNPGLSPDQVRELLKRATGDNAAWEVEGHDLGIGQDRLIVVASQGLLEATEVALKGMAEARLRRVAVDAVVVALDGRERGDLSAAALLAAARKSDR
;
A
#
# COMPACT_ATOMS: atom_id res chain seq x y z
N MET A 1 -56.21 42.56 11.00
CA MET A 1 -56.27 42.42 9.52
C MET A 1 -54.93 42.86 8.93
N ARG A 2 -54.19 41.93 8.30
CA ARG A 2 -52.88 42.04 7.58
C ARG A 2 -51.66 42.53 8.41
N PRO A 3 -50.43 41.97 8.22
CA PRO A 3 -49.82 41.56 6.94
C PRO A 3 -49.22 40.13 6.96
N ILE A 4 -49.86 39.18 6.26
CA ILE A 4 -49.27 37.88 5.89
C ILE A 4 -49.06 37.81 4.35
N ALA A 5 -49.62 38.75 3.60
CA ALA A 5 -49.60 38.74 2.13
C ALA A 5 -48.31 39.26 1.49
N LEU A 6 -47.36 39.85 2.25
CA LEU A 6 -46.13 40.42 1.68
C LEU A 6 -44.93 39.45 1.69
N LEU A 7 -44.95 38.41 2.54
CA LEU A 7 -43.83 37.45 2.63
C LEU A 7 -43.85 36.40 1.51
N VAL A 8 -45.02 36.10 0.94
CA VAL A 8 -45.16 35.12 -0.15
C VAL A 8 -44.67 35.69 -1.49
N PHE A 9 -44.78 37.01 -1.69
CA PHE A 9 -44.29 37.65 -2.93
C PHE A 9 -42.75 37.79 -2.97
N ALA A 10 -42.09 37.95 -1.81
CA ALA A 10 -40.63 38.05 -1.76
C ALA A 10 -39.93 36.69 -1.98
N ALA A 11 -40.52 35.58 -1.50
CA ALA A 11 -40.01 34.24 -1.79
C ALA A 11 -40.18 33.86 -3.27
N SER A 12 -41.28 34.30 -3.90
CA SER A 12 -41.52 34.05 -5.32
C SER A 12 -40.64 34.91 -6.26
N LEU A 13 -40.21 36.10 -5.82
CA LEU A 13 -39.28 36.94 -6.60
C LEU A 13 -37.83 36.44 -6.52
N ALA A 14 -37.40 35.88 -5.37
CA ALA A 14 -36.05 35.33 -5.23
C ALA A 14 -35.81 34.06 -6.07
N ILE A 15 -36.87 33.31 -6.40
CA ILE A 15 -36.79 32.13 -7.27
C ILE A 15 -36.68 32.52 -8.76
N ALA A 16 -37.15 33.71 -9.14
CA ALA A 16 -37.17 34.13 -10.55
C ALA A 16 -35.78 34.58 -11.08
N GLU A 17 -34.90 35.11 -10.22
CA GLU A 17 -33.53 35.51 -10.60
C GLU A 17 -32.54 34.34 -10.69
N ASP A 18 -32.92 33.13 -10.28
CA ASP A 18 -32.01 31.97 -10.24
C ASP A 18 -32.06 31.10 -11.51
N SER A 19 -32.83 31.53 -12.52
CA SER A 19 -33.00 30.83 -13.79
C SER A 19 -31.94 31.17 -14.85
N GLU A 20 -31.10 32.18 -14.61
CA GLU A 20 -30.04 32.54 -15.57
C GLU A 20 -28.88 31.54 -15.55
N ASN A 21 -28.58 30.97 -16.72
CA ASN A 21 -27.44 30.08 -16.91
C ASN A 21 -26.12 30.85 -16.75
N VAL A 22 -25.32 30.46 -15.77
CA VAL A 22 -23.99 31.01 -15.53
C VAL A 22 -22.91 29.97 -15.86
N THR A 23 -21.83 30.41 -16.50
CA THR A 23 -20.64 29.58 -16.72
C THR A 23 -19.72 29.69 -15.51
N ARG A 24 -19.30 28.54 -14.97
CA ARG A 24 -18.27 28.44 -13.93
C ARG A 24 -17.30 27.31 -14.26
N THR A 25 -16.07 27.48 -13.80
CA THR A 25 -15.02 26.47 -13.91
C THR A 25 -14.73 25.93 -12.51
N HIS A 26 -14.57 24.62 -12.41
CA HIS A 26 -14.23 23.89 -11.19
C HIS A 26 -12.90 23.17 -11.39
N ASP A 27 -12.02 23.18 -10.38
CA ASP A 27 -10.77 22.43 -10.39
C ASP A 27 -11.04 20.98 -9.99
N VAL A 28 -10.83 20.04 -10.90
CA VAL A 28 -11.02 18.60 -10.68
C VAL A 28 -9.72 17.82 -10.81
N ARG A 29 -8.56 18.50 -10.87
CA ARG A 29 -7.25 17.84 -11.04
C ARG A 29 -6.97 16.79 -9.96
N ALA A 30 -7.36 17.06 -8.71
CA ALA A 30 -7.16 16.10 -7.62
C ALA A 30 -7.99 14.82 -7.77
N LEU A 31 -9.14 14.88 -8.47
CA LEU A 31 -10.00 13.72 -8.75
C LEU A 31 -9.49 12.88 -9.92
N LEU A 32 -8.85 13.55 -10.89
CA LEU A 32 -8.33 12.94 -12.12
C LEU A 32 -6.85 12.54 -12.03
N ALA A 33 -6.14 13.02 -11.01
CA ALA A 33 -4.74 12.66 -10.80
C ALA A 33 -4.63 11.18 -10.45
N ALA A 34 -3.93 10.43 -11.30
CA ALA A 34 -3.42 9.12 -10.95
C ALA A 34 -2.34 9.28 -9.87
N ASP A 35 -2.53 8.63 -8.73
CA ASP A 35 -1.42 8.41 -7.82
C ASP A 35 -0.45 7.41 -8.47
N VAL A 36 0.85 7.66 -8.34
CA VAL A 36 1.88 6.83 -8.97
C VAL A 36 2.45 5.85 -7.94
N GLU A 37 2.60 4.57 -8.30
CA GLU A 37 3.32 3.63 -7.43
C GLU A 37 4.79 4.06 -7.34
N ARG A 38 5.30 4.13 -6.10
CA ARG A 38 6.69 4.48 -5.81
C ARG A 38 7.33 3.33 -5.03
N PRO A 39 7.64 2.20 -5.69
CA PRO A 39 8.30 1.08 -5.03
C PRO A 39 9.65 1.52 -4.46
N GLY A 40 10.00 0.96 -3.30
CA GLY A 40 11.27 1.27 -2.64
C GLY A 40 12.46 0.59 -3.32
N PRO A 41 13.66 1.18 -3.24
CA PRO A 41 14.86 0.54 -3.73
C PRO A 41 15.13 -0.74 -2.93
N ARG A 42 15.51 -1.82 -3.61
CA ARG A 42 15.97 -3.04 -2.93
C ARG A 42 17.41 -2.82 -2.46
N LEU A 43 17.64 -2.93 -1.15
CA LEU A 43 19.00 -3.00 -0.63
C LEU A 43 19.58 -4.38 -0.97
N GLU A 44 20.34 -4.47 -2.05
CA GLU A 44 21.02 -5.71 -2.44
C GLU A 44 22.36 -5.88 -1.71
N LEU A 45 22.64 -7.12 -1.33
CA LEU A 45 23.89 -7.52 -0.67
C LEU A 45 25.07 -7.69 -1.64
N ARG A 46 24.84 -7.60 -2.96
CA ARG A 46 25.86 -7.97 -3.94
C ARG A 46 26.90 -6.85 -4.08
N PRO A 47 28.20 -7.13 -3.84
CA PRO A 47 29.27 -6.38 -4.48
C PRO A 47 29.27 -6.79 -5.95
N ARG A 48 28.72 -5.95 -6.82
CA ARG A 48 28.85 -6.12 -8.27
C ARG A 48 29.26 -4.78 -8.85
N ASP A 49 30.09 -4.82 -9.87
CA ASP A 49 30.53 -3.66 -10.66
C ASP A 49 29.37 -2.95 -11.39
N ALA A 50 28.18 -3.55 -11.34
CA ALA A 50 26.95 -2.90 -11.75
C ALA A 50 26.61 -1.79 -10.76
N GLN A 51 26.61 -0.54 -11.23
CA GLN A 51 26.00 0.55 -10.49
C GLN A 51 24.61 0.10 -10.02
N PRO A 52 24.22 0.33 -8.76
CA PRO A 52 22.89 0.02 -8.30
C PRO A 52 21.92 0.83 -9.16
N GLU A 53 21.33 0.16 -10.15
CA GLU A 53 20.32 0.76 -10.99
C GLU A 53 19.07 0.81 -10.10
N VAL A 54 18.79 2.00 -9.57
CA VAL A 54 17.52 2.27 -8.92
C VAL A 54 16.49 2.29 -10.05
N VAL A 55 16.10 1.12 -10.54
CA VAL A 55 15.01 0.96 -11.50
C VAL A 55 13.73 1.15 -10.70
N ALA A 56 13.37 2.41 -10.49
CA ALA A 56 12.04 2.78 -10.05
C ALA A 56 11.12 2.64 -11.26
N ASP A 57 10.74 1.40 -11.59
CA ASP A 57 9.68 1.14 -12.56
C ASP A 57 8.36 1.52 -11.89
N GLY A 58 8.02 2.80 -11.97
CA GLY A 58 6.77 3.33 -11.46
C GLY A 58 5.66 2.96 -12.43
N SER A 59 4.79 2.04 -12.03
CA SER A 59 3.51 1.88 -12.69
C SER A 59 2.67 3.13 -12.43
N GLU A 60 2.10 3.70 -13.50
CA GLU A 60 1.04 4.70 -13.36
C GLU A 60 -0.11 4.02 -12.61
N GLY A 61 -0.50 4.58 -11.46
CA GLY A 61 -1.69 4.10 -10.78
C GLY A 61 -2.94 4.52 -11.54
N MET A 62 -4.07 3.95 -11.14
CA MET A 62 -5.35 4.31 -11.73
C MET A 62 -5.87 5.57 -11.03
N ALA A 63 -6.22 6.60 -11.80
CA ALA A 63 -6.95 7.75 -11.26
C ALA A 63 -8.26 7.28 -10.61
N ALA A 64 -8.70 8.00 -9.57
CA ALA A 64 -9.98 7.70 -8.92
C ALA A 64 -11.16 7.83 -9.89
N PHE A 65 -11.05 8.77 -10.85
CA PHE A 65 -12.03 9.01 -11.89
C PHE A 65 -11.33 9.31 -13.23
N THR A 66 -11.95 8.90 -14.33
CA THR A 66 -11.67 9.48 -15.65
C THR A 66 -12.54 10.72 -15.85
N GLY A 67 -12.20 11.56 -16.85
CA GLY A 67 -13.04 12.71 -17.21
C GLY A 67 -14.47 12.29 -17.51
N ASP A 68 -14.65 11.30 -18.39
CA ASP A 68 -15.97 10.81 -18.80
C ASP A 68 -16.78 10.25 -17.62
N THR A 69 -16.15 9.45 -16.75
CA THR A 69 -16.84 8.88 -15.59
C THR A 69 -17.21 9.97 -14.57
N LEU A 70 -16.35 10.97 -14.37
CA LEU A 70 -16.67 12.09 -13.48
C LEU A 70 -17.81 12.95 -14.04
N GLU A 71 -17.79 13.25 -15.34
CA GLU A 71 -18.87 13.95 -16.03
C GLU A 71 -20.20 13.20 -15.88
N GLN A 72 -20.23 11.91 -16.20
CA GLN A 72 -21.43 11.09 -16.10
C GLN A 72 -21.95 11.09 -14.65
N LEU A 73 -21.07 10.90 -13.68
CA LEU A 73 -21.43 10.90 -12.26
C LEU A 73 -22.04 12.23 -11.81
N ILE A 74 -21.51 13.37 -12.26
CA ILE A 74 -22.08 14.68 -11.92
C ILE A 74 -23.46 14.86 -12.55
N ARG A 75 -23.65 14.45 -13.80
CA ARG A 75 -24.96 14.51 -14.48
C ARG A 75 -26.01 13.65 -13.77
N THR A 76 -25.62 12.45 -13.33
CA THR A 76 -26.51 11.54 -12.58
C THR A 76 -26.84 12.07 -11.20
N LEU A 77 -25.89 12.67 -10.49
CA LEU A 77 -26.08 13.10 -9.09
C LEU A 77 -26.79 14.44 -8.94
N VAL A 78 -26.61 15.36 -9.90
CA VAL A 78 -27.04 16.75 -9.77
C VAL A 78 -28.14 17.06 -10.78
N GLU A 79 -29.39 17.08 -10.30
CA GLU A 79 -30.57 17.47 -11.08
C GLU A 79 -30.61 16.76 -12.45
N PRO A 80 -30.72 15.43 -12.50
CA PRO A 80 -30.58 14.64 -13.73
C PRO A 80 -31.52 15.12 -14.85
N GLU A 81 -32.76 15.48 -14.50
CA GLU A 81 -33.76 16.01 -15.44
C GLU A 81 -33.37 17.37 -16.07
N SER A 82 -32.49 18.13 -15.42
CA SER A 82 -32.12 19.47 -15.90
C SER A 82 -31.13 19.47 -17.07
N TRP A 83 -30.53 18.31 -17.38
CA TRP A 83 -29.53 18.19 -18.44
C TRP A 83 -30.12 17.91 -19.83
N GLU A 84 -31.36 17.41 -19.93
CA GLU A 84 -31.95 16.97 -21.21
C GLU A 84 -32.70 18.08 -21.95
N ASP A 85 -33.37 18.99 -21.21
CA ASP A 85 -34.35 19.93 -21.79
C ASP A 85 -33.91 21.41 -21.78
N ALA A 86 -32.71 21.71 -21.27
CA ALA A 86 -32.28 23.10 -21.05
C ALA A 86 -31.36 23.63 -22.16
N ASP A 87 -31.89 24.53 -22.99
CA ASP A 87 -31.11 25.25 -24.00
C ASP A 87 -29.87 25.94 -23.39
N GLY A 88 -28.70 25.56 -23.90
CA GLY A 88 -27.43 26.17 -23.53
C GLY A 88 -26.85 25.74 -22.19
N VAL A 89 -27.31 24.62 -21.61
CA VAL A 89 -26.61 23.93 -20.52
C VAL A 89 -25.48 23.06 -21.09
N CYS A 90 -24.31 23.09 -20.47
CA CYS A 90 -23.21 22.19 -20.83
C CYS A 90 -22.33 21.86 -19.63
N LEU A 91 -21.68 20.70 -19.70
CA LEU A 91 -20.61 20.29 -18.81
C LEU A 91 -19.52 19.69 -19.68
N GLU A 92 -18.29 20.12 -19.49
CA GLU A 92 -17.12 19.63 -20.23
C GLU A 92 -15.92 19.57 -19.28
N ILE A 93 -15.18 18.46 -19.33
CA ILE A 93 -13.94 18.28 -18.58
C ILE A 93 -12.77 18.33 -19.55
N SER A 94 -11.91 19.32 -19.36
CA SER A 94 -10.67 19.47 -20.12
C SER A 94 -9.59 18.52 -19.60
N GLY A 95 -8.71 18.04 -20.49
CA GLY A 95 -7.65 17.09 -20.15
C GLY A 95 -6.58 17.62 -19.18
N ASP A 96 -6.57 18.92 -18.90
CA ASP A 96 -5.74 19.57 -17.88
C ASP A 96 -6.41 19.61 -16.49
N GLY A 97 -7.59 19.01 -16.37
CA GLY A 97 -8.33 18.80 -15.13
C GLY A 97 -9.18 19.97 -14.66
N TRP A 98 -9.61 20.82 -15.59
CA TRP A 98 -10.67 21.80 -15.34
C TRP A 98 -12.02 21.31 -15.86
N MET A 99 -13.05 21.44 -15.04
CA MET A 99 -14.43 21.19 -15.44
C MET A 99 -15.16 22.51 -15.66
N THR A 100 -15.57 22.78 -16.88
CA THR A 100 -16.37 23.97 -17.22
C THR A 100 -17.84 23.57 -17.29
N VAL A 101 -18.68 24.24 -16.51
CA VAL A 101 -20.11 23.99 -16.44
C VAL A 101 -20.86 25.28 -16.74
N LYS A 102 -21.87 25.22 -17.60
CA LYS A 102 -22.85 26.28 -17.80
C LYS A 102 -24.22 25.79 -17.33
N HIS A 103 -24.71 26.37 -16.24
CA HIS A 103 -26.01 26.02 -15.63
C HIS A 103 -26.50 27.14 -14.70
N THR A 104 -27.74 27.07 -14.25
CA THR A 104 -28.30 27.87 -13.14
C THR A 104 -27.39 27.86 -11.89
N ARG A 105 -27.43 28.94 -11.09
CA ARG A 105 -26.53 29.05 -9.91
C ARG A 105 -26.84 28.01 -8.84
N GLN A 106 -28.11 27.61 -8.70
CA GLN A 106 -28.52 26.53 -7.82
C GLN A 106 -27.83 25.21 -8.17
N VAL A 107 -27.81 24.83 -9.46
CA VAL A 107 -27.12 23.61 -9.91
C VAL A 107 -25.61 23.73 -9.74
N GLN A 108 -25.02 24.89 -10.04
CA GLN A 108 -23.60 25.12 -9.79
C GLN A 108 -23.20 24.92 -8.32
N ALA A 109 -24.06 25.34 -7.38
CA ALA A 109 -23.84 25.11 -5.95
C ALA A 109 -23.91 23.62 -5.59
N LYS A 110 -24.84 22.87 -6.18
CA LYS A 110 -24.94 21.42 -6.02
C LYS A 110 -23.73 20.68 -6.59
N ILE A 111 -23.24 21.10 -7.77
CA ILE A 111 -22.02 20.55 -8.37
C ILE A 111 -20.81 20.79 -7.46
N ALA A 112 -20.63 22.01 -6.95
CA ALA A 112 -19.53 22.31 -6.03
C ALA A 112 -19.59 21.45 -4.76
N ALA A 113 -20.80 21.22 -4.22
CA ALA A 113 -21.00 20.32 -3.08
C ALA A 113 -20.66 18.86 -3.42
N ALA A 114 -21.12 18.37 -4.58
CA ALA A 114 -20.81 17.03 -5.08
C ALA A 114 -19.30 16.82 -5.23
N LEU A 115 -18.61 17.72 -5.94
CA LEU A 115 -17.16 17.67 -6.14
C LEU A 115 -16.38 17.67 -4.83
N ASN A 116 -16.80 18.47 -3.84
CA ASN A 116 -16.14 18.48 -2.54
C ASN A 116 -16.24 17.13 -1.82
N VAL A 117 -17.38 16.43 -1.93
CA VAL A 117 -17.53 15.09 -1.36
C VAL A 117 -16.76 14.05 -2.16
N LEU A 118 -16.79 14.10 -3.48
CA LEU A 118 -15.95 13.23 -4.32
C LEU A 118 -14.47 13.42 -3.97
N ALA A 119 -14.02 14.67 -3.79
CA ALA A 119 -12.63 14.99 -3.46
C ALA A 119 -12.24 14.42 -2.10
N ARG A 120 -13.11 14.53 -1.09
CA ARG A 120 -12.91 13.89 0.22
C ARG A 120 -12.90 12.37 0.13
N ALA A 121 -13.71 11.80 -0.75
CA ALA A 121 -13.79 10.35 -0.93
C ALA A 121 -12.49 9.81 -1.56
N GLY A 122 -11.95 10.52 -2.55
CA GLY A 122 -10.68 10.20 -3.20
C GLY A 122 -9.44 10.55 -2.38
N ALA A 123 -9.52 11.51 -1.45
CA ALA A 123 -8.37 11.98 -0.66
C ALA A 123 -7.95 11.07 0.50
N ARG A 124 -8.47 9.84 0.58
CA ARG A 124 -8.13 8.95 1.69
C ARG A 124 -6.71 8.45 1.56
N ARG A 125 -5.97 8.54 2.67
CA ARG A 125 -4.58 8.12 2.74
C ARG A 125 -4.35 7.19 3.89
N VAL A 126 -3.52 6.19 3.66
CA VAL A 126 -2.95 5.39 4.73
C VAL A 126 -1.54 5.89 4.99
N VAL A 127 -1.31 6.35 6.21
CA VAL A 127 0.03 6.64 6.71
C VAL A 127 0.54 5.41 7.42
N VAL A 128 1.74 4.97 7.04
CA VAL A 128 2.44 3.84 7.64
C VAL A 128 3.68 4.36 8.35
N ASP A 129 3.73 4.14 9.65
CA ASP A 129 4.88 4.45 10.50
C ASP A 129 5.60 3.14 10.85
N ALA A 130 6.90 3.07 10.61
CA ALA A 130 7.73 1.96 11.04
C ALA A 130 8.85 2.43 11.96
N GLU A 131 9.02 1.73 13.07
CA GLU A 131 10.13 1.92 14.00
C GLU A 131 10.99 0.66 14.02
N VAL A 132 12.25 0.83 13.66
CA VAL A 132 13.22 -0.25 13.52
C VAL A 132 14.10 -0.24 14.76
N MET A 133 14.12 -1.35 15.50
CA MET A 133 14.86 -1.49 16.75
C MET A 133 15.80 -2.68 16.67
N LEU A 134 16.98 -2.51 17.25
CA LEU A 134 17.89 -3.61 17.54
C LEU A 134 17.77 -3.93 19.03
N LEU A 135 17.47 -5.17 19.38
CA LEU A 135 17.18 -5.62 20.74
C LEU A 135 18.17 -6.69 21.17
N ALA A 136 18.58 -6.64 22.45
CA ALA A 136 19.45 -7.65 23.05
C ALA A 136 18.77 -9.03 23.10
N PRO A 137 19.54 -10.13 23.16
CA PRO A 137 18.98 -11.48 23.29
C PRO A 137 18.01 -11.60 24.48
N GLY A 138 16.92 -12.36 24.30
CA GLY A 138 15.95 -12.63 25.37
C GLY A 138 14.96 -11.52 25.66
N VAL A 139 15.06 -10.34 25.02
CA VAL A 139 14.15 -9.21 25.26
C VAL A 139 12.72 -9.53 24.81
N LEU A 140 12.56 -10.12 23.61
CA LEU A 140 11.25 -10.44 23.05
C LEU A 140 10.60 -11.60 23.82
N GLU A 141 11.39 -12.61 24.15
CA GLU A 141 10.99 -13.80 24.89
C GLU A 141 10.56 -13.44 26.32
N ALA A 142 11.34 -12.60 27.01
CA ALA A 142 11.00 -12.13 28.35
C ALA A 142 9.71 -11.28 28.36
N ALA A 143 9.40 -10.62 27.25
CA ALA A 143 8.17 -9.85 27.07
C ALA A 143 6.99 -10.70 26.56
N GLY A 144 7.21 -11.98 26.21
CA GLY A 144 6.21 -12.84 25.57
C GLY A 144 5.71 -12.25 24.24
N ILE A 145 6.60 -11.62 23.47
CA ILE A 145 6.26 -10.95 22.22
C ILE A 145 6.68 -11.82 21.04
N GLU A 146 5.71 -12.15 20.20
CA GLU A 146 5.90 -12.83 18.92
C GLU A 146 5.56 -11.88 17.75
N ALA A 147 5.83 -12.33 16.53
CA ALA A 147 5.42 -11.61 15.32
C ALA A 147 3.89 -11.48 15.27
N GLY A 148 3.39 -10.28 14.94
CA GLY A 148 1.95 -10.03 14.85
C GLY A 148 1.50 -8.80 15.65
N ALA A 149 0.20 -8.74 15.95
CA ALA A 149 -0.40 -7.59 16.61
C ALA A 149 0.16 -7.41 18.03
N LEU A 150 0.57 -6.19 18.36
CA LEU A 150 1.05 -5.82 19.67
C LEU A 150 -0.05 -5.20 20.51
N THR A 151 -0.06 -5.53 21.81
CA THR A 151 -0.76 -4.72 22.79
C THR A 151 -0.04 -3.39 23.01
N GLU A 152 -0.76 -2.39 23.50
CA GLU A 152 -0.18 -1.07 23.81
C GLU A 152 0.94 -1.17 24.86
N ALA A 153 0.77 -2.06 25.85
CA ALA A 153 1.80 -2.32 26.86
C ALA A 153 3.06 -2.97 26.27
N GLN A 154 2.92 -3.91 25.34
CA GLN A 154 4.05 -4.52 24.63
C GLN A 154 4.77 -3.50 23.75
N GLU A 155 4.04 -2.69 22.98
CA GLU A 155 4.61 -1.62 22.17
C GLU A 155 5.42 -0.63 23.02
N LEU A 156 4.84 -0.18 24.15
CA LEU A 156 5.49 0.76 25.05
C LEU A 156 6.77 0.14 25.67
N SER A 157 6.69 -1.10 26.15
CA SER A 157 7.83 -1.84 26.72
C SER A 157 9.00 -1.95 25.74
N LEU A 158 8.73 -2.23 24.46
CA LEU A 158 9.77 -2.27 23.42
C LEU A 158 10.41 -0.90 23.21
N ARG A 159 9.61 0.17 23.15
CA ARG A 159 10.14 1.54 23.03
C ARG A 159 10.99 1.96 24.21
N GLU A 160 10.55 1.68 25.42
CA GLU A 160 11.31 2.00 26.64
C GLU A 160 12.63 1.22 26.67
N THR A 161 12.60 -0.06 26.28
CA THR A 161 13.80 -0.88 26.16
C THR A 161 14.77 -0.31 25.11
N ALA A 162 14.26 0.15 23.97
CA ALA A 162 15.06 0.79 22.93
C ALA A 162 15.60 2.17 23.36
N ALA A 163 14.81 2.96 24.07
CA ALA A 163 15.22 4.27 24.58
C ALA A 163 16.28 4.16 25.68
N GLY A 164 16.25 3.09 26.47
CA GLY A 164 17.24 2.82 27.53
C GLY A 164 18.64 2.50 27.04
N GLY A 165 18.84 2.23 25.74
CA GLY A 165 20.16 2.09 25.09
C GLY A 165 20.98 0.85 25.44
N THR A 166 20.71 0.21 26.58
CA THR A 166 21.51 -0.91 27.10
C THR A 166 21.02 -2.26 26.57
N ARG A 167 19.70 -2.44 26.49
CA ARG A 167 19.05 -3.68 26.02
C ARG A 167 18.36 -3.53 24.67
N GLY A 168 18.40 -2.33 24.11
CA GLY A 168 17.88 -2.05 22.80
C GLY A 168 18.31 -0.67 22.33
N ARG A 169 18.13 -0.41 21.04
CA ARG A 169 18.26 0.93 20.45
C ARG A 169 17.40 1.07 19.20
N THR A 170 16.86 2.27 18.98
CA THR A 170 16.20 2.60 17.72
C THR A 170 17.25 2.80 16.63
N VAL A 171 17.08 2.08 15.53
CA VAL A 171 17.95 2.09 14.35
C VAL A 171 17.47 3.13 13.34
N ALA A 172 16.16 3.14 13.06
CA ALA A 172 15.52 4.04 12.10
C ALA A 172 14.06 4.26 12.47
N VAL A 173 13.52 5.42 12.09
CA VAL A 173 12.09 5.72 12.14
C VAL A 173 11.69 6.14 10.73
N LEU A 174 10.79 5.38 10.12
CA LEU A 174 10.37 5.55 8.74
C LEU A 174 8.88 5.92 8.73
N ARG A 175 8.51 6.91 7.92
CA ARG A 175 7.11 7.29 7.69
C ARG A 175 6.87 7.41 6.21
N THR A 176 5.86 6.71 5.71
CA THR A 176 5.39 6.85 4.33
C THR A 176 3.85 6.84 4.31
N GLY A 177 3.26 7.14 3.17
CA GLY A 177 1.83 7.02 3.01
C GLY A 177 1.34 7.44 1.64
N GLY A 178 0.13 7.02 1.35
CA GLY A 178 -0.55 7.31 0.09
C GLY A 178 -1.87 6.56 0.01
N SER A 179 -2.42 6.49 -1.20
CA SER A 179 -3.73 5.89 -1.44
C SER A 179 -3.69 4.37 -1.33
N PRO A 180 -4.71 3.73 -0.75
CA PRO A 180 -4.77 2.27 -0.66
C PRO A 180 -4.62 1.60 -2.03
N GLY A 181 -4.06 0.39 -2.04
CA GLY A 181 -3.78 -0.40 -3.24
C GLY A 181 -2.48 -0.03 -3.96
N LEU A 182 -1.91 1.14 -3.70
CA LEU A 182 -0.63 1.54 -4.30
C LEU A 182 0.55 1.29 -3.39
N ARG A 183 1.69 1.03 -4.03
CA ARG A 183 2.95 0.81 -3.34
C ARG A 183 3.68 2.14 -3.10
N PHE A 184 4.12 2.37 -1.87
CA PHE A 184 4.94 3.52 -1.47
C PHE A 184 6.10 3.06 -0.60
N HIS A 185 7.13 3.89 -0.46
CA HIS A 185 8.25 3.57 0.42
C HIS A 185 8.70 4.74 1.29
N ALA A 186 9.46 4.41 2.33
CA ALA A 186 10.31 5.33 3.07
C ALA A 186 11.68 4.68 3.26
N ALA A 187 12.72 5.49 3.17
CA ALA A 187 14.10 5.03 3.30
C ALA A 187 14.90 6.02 4.16
N ASP A 188 15.65 5.49 5.12
CA ASP A 188 16.76 6.18 5.78
C ASP A 188 18.02 5.45 5.35
N VAL A 189 18.64 5.94 4.28
CA VAL A 189 19.81 5.32 3.65
C VAL A 189 20.97 6.29 3.57
N ARG A 190 22.16 5.76 3.80
CA ARG A 190 23.45 6.43 3.72
C ARG A 190 24.27 5.74 2.64
N GLN A 191 24.92 6.55 1.82
CA GLN A 191 25.85 6.05 0.82
C GLN A 191 27.27 6.28 1.31
N ARG A 192 28.08 5.22 1.35
CA ARG A 192 29.51 5.29 1.64
C ARG A 192 30.31 4.83 0.44
N ARG A 193 31.49 5.41 0.26
CA ARG A 193 32.49 4.90 -0.67
C ARG A 193 33.53 4.14 0.13
N LEU A 194 33.80 2.92 -0.28
CA LEU A 194 34.82 2.07 0.32
C LEU A 194 35.87 1.76 -0.73
N LEU A 195 37.13 1.79 -0.33
CA LEU A 195 38.24 1.37 -1.18
C LEU A 195 38.28 -0.15 -1.16
N THR A 196 37.72 -0.81 -2.16
CA THR A 196 37.57 -2.27 -2.15
C THR A 196 38.71 -2.99 -2.84
N ASP A 197 39.38 -2.33 -3.77
CA ASP A 197 40.46 -2.92 -4.55
C ASP A 197 41.41 -1.85 -5.12
N TYR A 198 42.48 -2.29 -5.79
CA TYR A 198 43.33 -1.47 -6.65
C TYR A 198 43.49 -2.16 -8.00
N ASP A 199 43.32 -1.40 -9.08
CA ASP A 199 43.72 -1.85 -10.41
C ASP A 199 45.22 -1.59 -10.57
N ILE A 200 46.00 -2.65 -10.78
CA ILE A 200 47.47 -2.57 -10.76
C ILE A 200 47.99 -2.69 -12.19
N GLU A 201 48.52 -1.59 -12.70
CA GLU A 201 49.22 -1.55 -13.98
C GLU A 201 50.73 -1.72 -13.75
N ILE A 202 51.30 -2.79 -14.31
CA ILE A 202 52.73 -3.12 -14.17
C ILE A 202 53.47 -2.69 -15.44
N ALA A 203 54.31 -1.65 -15.34
CA ALA A 203 55.15 -1.18 -16.44
C ALA A 203 56.64 -1.13 -16.04
N GLN A 204 57.49 -1.93 -16.71
CA GLN A 204 58.97 -1.90 -16.71
C GLN A 204 59.66 -1.18 -15.51
N ALA A 205 59.39 -1.63 -14.27
CA ALA A 205 59.93 -1.15 -12.99
C ALA A 205 59.16 -0.05 -12.22
N ALA A 206 57.93 0.29 -12.60
CA ALA A 206 56.98 1.04 -11.78
C ALA A 206 55.65 0.29 -11.65
N ALA A 207 55.08 0.31 -10.46
CA ALA A 207 53.70 -0.10 -10.21
C ALA A 207 52.87 1.18 -9.98
N VAL A 208 51.84 1.37 -10.81
CA VAL A 208 50.83 2.41 -10.59
C VAL A 208 49.56 1.69 -10.15
N ALA A 209 49.05 2.07 -8.99
CA ALA A 209 47.86 1.46 -8.40
C ALA A 209 46.71 2.47 -8.45
N ASP A 210 45.70 2.16 -9.25
CA ASP A 210 44.49 2.97 -9.39
C ASP A 210 43.42 2.46 -8.41
N PRO A 211 43.03 3.26 -7.39
CA PRO A 211 42.11 2.81 -6.36
C PRO A 211 40.70 2.54 -6.93
N VAL A 212 40.20 1.33 -6.71
CA VAL A 212 38.84 0.93 -7.07
C VAL A 212 37.92 1.16 -5.87
N SER A 213 37.07 2.18 -5.96
CA SER A 213 36.10 2.49 -4.93
C SER A 213 34.71 1.94 -5.25
N THR A 214 34.11 1.20 -4.32
CA THR A 214 32.73 0.72 -4.41
C THR A 214 31.79 1.61 -3.58
N ARG A 215 30.58 1.87 -4.10
CA ARG A 215 29.51 2.50 -3.33
C ARG A 215 28.71 1.45 -2.57
N VAL A 216 28.53 1.67 -1.27
CA VAL A 216 27.70 0.83 -0.41
C VAL A 216 26.56 1.66 0.15
N LEU A 217 25.34 1.14 0.05
CA LEU A 217 24.17 1.69 0.71
C LEU A 217 23.96 0.96 2.04
N ASP A 218 23.92 1.72 3.13
CA ASP A 218 23.52 1.24 4.45
C ASP A 218 22.32 2.03 4.96
N GLY A 219 21.39 1.37 5.64
CA GLY A 219 20.16 2.01 6.12
C GLY A 219 19.00 1.05 6.23
N ALA A 220 17.80 1.62 6.34
CA ALA A 220 16.54 0.88 6.35
C ALA A 220 15.62 1.39 5.23
N VAL A 221 14.94 0.47 4.55
CA VAL A 221 13.93 0.75 3.54
C VAL A 221 12.67 -0.02 3.90
N LEU A 222 11.56 0.70 4.04
CA LEU A 222 10.21 0.17 4.15
C LEU A 222 9.51 0.42 2.82
N ASP A 223 9.17 -0.65 2.10
CA ASP A 223 8.35 -0.62 0.89
C ASP A 223 7.02 -1.32 1.19
N VAL A 224 5.90 -0.60 1.12
CA VAL A 224 4.59 -1.04 1.61
C VAL A 224 3.49 -0.73 0.61
N ARG A 225 2.58 -1.68 0.42
CA ARG A 225 1.29 -1.48 -0.25
C ARG A 225 0.17 -1.72 0.77
N PRO A 226 -0.50 -0.65 1.27
CA PRO A 226 -1.62 -0.80 2.19
C PRO A 226 -2.91 -1.05 1.43
N THR A 227 -3.73 -2.00 1.88
CA THR A 227 -5.08 -2.25 1.36
C THR A 227 -6.08 -2.19 2.50
N LEU A 228 -7.16 -1.44 2.33
CA LEU A 228 -8.21 -1.39 3.35
C LEU A 228 -8.97 -2.70 3.36
N ALA A 229 -9.12 -3.30 4.53
CA ALA A 229 -10.00 -4.43 4.72
C ALA A 229 -11.48 -3.96 4.67
N PRO A 230 -12.42 -4.86 4.34
CA PRO A 230 -13.86 -4.54 4.25
C PRO A 230 -14.45 -4.03 5.56
N ASP A 231 -13.86 -4.43 6.68
CA ASP A 231 -14.30 -4.00 8.01
C ASP A 231 -14.07 -2.51 8.26
N GLY A 232 -13.33 -1.82 7.39
CA GLY A 232 -12.98 -0.40 7.57
C GLY A 232 -12.12 -0.13 8.81
N ALA A 233 -11.70 -1.16 9.55
CA ALA A 233 -10.93 -1.05 10.78
C ALA A 233 -9.51 -1.59 10.61
N THR A 234 -9.32 -2.55 9.72
CA THR A 234 -8.05 -3.22 9.48
C THR A 234 -7.43 -2.73 8.18
N VAL A 235 -6.11 -2.53 8.18
CA VAL A 235 -5.31 -2.29 6.98
C VAL A 235 -4.44 -3.52 6.75
N LEU A 236 -4.57 -4.15 5.60
CA LEU A 236 -3.67 -5.21 5.16
C LEU A 236 -2.42 -4.57 4.57
N LEU A 237 -1.25 -4.87 5.13
CA LEU A 237 0.01 -4.28 4.71
C LEU A 237 0.87 -5.31 3.97
N GLU A 238 1.01 -5.18 2.66
CA GLU A 238 2.01 -5.95 1.90
C GLU A 238 3.37 -5.25 2.02
N ILE A 239 4.20 -5.70 2.95
CA ILE A 239 5.47 -5.08 3.31
C ILE A 239 6.65 -5.83 2.70
N ARG A 240 7.62 -5.06 2.23
CA ARG A 240 9.00 -5.45 1.91
C ARG A 240 9.91 -4.52 2.70
N PHE A 241 10.47 -5.05 3.78
CA PHE A 241 11.40 -4.34 4.62
C PHE A 241 12.81 -4.88 4.42
N THR A 242 13.78 -3.98 4.28
CA THR A 242 15.20 -4.32 4.29
C THR A 242 15.94 -3.35 5.19
N CYS A 243 16.88 -3.88 5.96
CA CYS A 243 17.81 -3.09 6.77
C CYS A 243 19.21 -3.65 6.56
N ALA A 244 20.10 -2.81 6.05
CA ALA A 244 21.52 -3.10 5.94
C ALA A 244 22.28 -2.17 6.89
N ARG A 245 23.16 -2.68 7.75
CA ARG A 245 24.06 -1.86 8.55
C ARG A 245 25.50 -2.21 8.24
N PRO A 246 26.41 -1.22 8.20
CA PRO A 246 27.82 -1.54 8.17
C PRO A 246 28.19 -1.99 9.59
N GLY A 247 28.63 -3.24 9.70
CA GLY A 247 29.44 -3.69 10.82
C GLY A 247 30.83 -3.06 10.75
N THR A 248 31.76 -3.60 11.53
CA THR A 248 33.15 -3.12 11.53
C THR A 248 33.76 -3.28 10.13
N VAL A 249 34.29 -2.19 9.58
CA VAL A 249 35.09 -2.24 8.36
C VAL A 249 36.40 -2.94 8.70
N ARG A 250 36.63 -4.09 8.09
CA ARG A 250 37.91 -4.79 8.18
C ARG A 250 38.84 -4.19 7.13
N GLU A 251 40.02 -3.79 7.57
CA GLU A 251 41.08 -3.36 6.67
C GLU A 251 42.00 -4.54 6.40
N PHE A 252 42.36 -4.74 5.12
CA PHE A 252 43.36 -5.72 4.71
C PHE A 252 44.50 -5.00 4.02
N ASP A 253 45.73 -5.41 4.34
CA ASP A 253 46.87 -4.99 3.55
C ASP A 253 46.80 -5.68 2.18
N ALA A 254 46.73 -4.89 1.11
CA ALA A 254 47.01 -5.40 -0.21
C ALA A 254 48.44 -5.96 -0.18
N LYS A 255 48.61 -7.25 -0.46
CA LYS A 255 49.92 -7.91 -0.32
C LYS A 255 50.97 -7.39 -1.31
N ALA A 256 50.59 -6.55 -2.26
CA ALA A 256 51.51 -5.87 -3.15
C ALA A 256 51.81 -4.46 -2.58
N LYS A 257 53.11 -4.13 -2.55
CA LYS A 257 53.58 -2.80 -2.16
C LYS A 257 53.73 -2.00 -3.45
N PRO A 258 53.34 -0.72 -3.47
CA PRO A 258 53.15 0.19 -2.33
C PRO A 258 51.67 0.39 -1.90
N GLU A 259 50.77 -0.50 -2.29
CA GLU A 259 49.34 -0.21 -2.23
C GLU A 259 48.80 -0.20 -0.80
N GLY A 260 47.97 0.80 -0.49
CA GLY A 260 47.40 1.00 0.84
C GLY A 260 46.41 -0.11 1.23
N LYS A 261 45.73 0.09 2.36
CA LYS A 261 44.76 -0.89 2.86
C LYS A 261 43.46 -0.87 2.04
N ILE A 262 42.94 -2.05 1.73
CA ILE A 262 41.58 -2.22 1.20
C ILE A 262 40.59 -2.42 2.34
N GLN A 263 39.33 -2.08 2.11
CA GLN A 263 38.25 -2.03 3.08
C GLN A 263 37.15 -3.02 2.71
N GLN A 264 36.87 -3.96 3.60
CA GLN A 264 35.74 -4.87 3.49
C GLN A 264 34.78 -4.62 4.66
N PRO A 265 33.57 -4.09 4.41
CA PRO A 265 32.59 -3.93 5.48
C PRO A 265 32.05 -5.30 5.88
N ALA A 266 32.12 -5.65 7.16
CA ALA A 266 31.15 -6.62 7.68
C ALA A 266 29.75 -6.01 7.44
N ARG A 267 28.80 -6.76 6.89
CA ARG A 267 27.45 -6.25 6.67
C ARG A 267 26.49 -7.02 7.55
N ALA A 268 25.71 -6.25 8.28
CA ALA A 268 24.55 -6.76 8.97
C ALA A 268 23.33 -6.57 8.11
N PHE A 269 22.60 -7.64 7.86
CA PHE A 269 21.44 -7.60 6.99
C PHE A 269 20.25 -8.26 7.63
N TYR A 270 19.13 -7.60 7.49
CA TYR A 270 17.83 -8.11 7.89
C TYR A 270 16.82 -7.78 6.81
N SER A 271 15.95 -8.72 6.49
CA SER A 271 14.85 -8.50 5.57
C SER A 271 13.61 -9.22 6.06
N ALA A 272 12.46 -8.54 5.98
CA ALA A 272 11.16 -9.13 6.22
C ALA A 272 10.25 -8.81 5.03
N ALA A 273 9.52 -9.81 4.55
CA ALA A 273 8.53 -9.61 3.50
C ALA A 273 7.31 -10.48 3.77
N GLY A 274 6.12 -9.96 3.44
CA GLY A 274 4.86 -10.64 3.73
C GLY A 274 3.68 -9.67 3.81
N THR A 275 2.55 -10.19 4.27
CA THR A 275 1.35 -9.40 4.53
C THR A 275 0.96 -9.47 5.97
N TRP A 276 0.71 -8.30 6.56
CA TRP A 276 0.34 -8.18 7.96
C TRP A 276 -0.99 -7.44 8.09
N PRO A 277 -2.00 -8.02 8.75
CA PRO A 277 -3.19 -7.27 9.15
C PRO A 277 -2.81 -6.33 10.30
N CYS A 278 -2.96 -5.04 10.07
CA CYS A 278 -2.74 -4.00 11.06
C CYS A 278 -4.07 -3.31 11.38
N PRO A 279 -4.67 -3.55 12.56
CA PRO A 279 -5.79 -2.73 13.01
C PRO A 279 -5.38 -1.27 13.06
N SER A 280 -6.25 -0.36 12.62
CA SER A 280 -5.94 1.07 12.59
C SER A 280 -5.66 1.59 14.01
N GLY A 281 -4.58 2.36 14.16
CA GLY A 281 -4.14 2.85 15.46
C GLY A 281 -3.46 1.80 16.37
N ARG A 282 -3.36 0.54 15.94
CA ARG A 282 -2.56 -0.50 16.62
C ARG A 282 -1.22 -0.70 15.93
N ALA A 283 -0.30 -1.33 16.65
CA ALA A 283 1.00 -1.71 16.14
C ALA A 283 1.07 -3.21 15.83
N VAL A 284 1.91 -3.55 14.86
CA VAL A 284 2.24 -4.92 14.49
C VAL A 284 3.76 -5.07 14.49
N LEU A 285 4.28 -6.12 15.10
CA LEU A 285 5.67 -6.53 14.98
C LEU A 285 5.86 -7.40 13.74
N LEU A 286 6.72 -6.98 12.82
CA LEU A 286 7.17 -7.83 11.71
C LEU A 286 8.12 -8.90 12.24
N ALA A 287 8.11 -10.08 11.62
CA ALA A 287 8.84 -11.29 12.03
C ALA A 287 10.23 -11.01 12.61
N PRO A 288 10.41 -11.00 13.94
CA PRO A 288 11.69 -10.67 14.55
C PRO A 288 12.72 -11.73 14.13
N GLY A 289 13.95 -11.30 13.89
CA GLY A 289 14.99 -12.21 13.43
C GLY A 289 16.36 -11.78 13.89
N GLY A 290 17.23 -12.76 14.12
CA GLY A 290 18.64 -12.52 14.37
C GLY A 290 19.25 -11.73 13.21
N VAL A 291 20.12 -10.79 13.54
CA VAL A 291 20.81 -9.98 12.53
C VAL A 291 22.21 -10.54 12.37
N GLU A 292 22.49 -11.11 11.20
CA GLU A 292 23.84 -11.55 10.86
C GLU A 292 24.80 -10.36 10.99
N GLY A 293 26.04 -10.56 11.44
CA GLY A 293 27.05 -9.50 11.49
C GLY A 293 26.83 -8.38 12.51
N VAL A 294 25.80 -8.48 13.37
CA VAL A 294 25.62 -7.63 14.56
C VAL A 294 26.05 -8.40 15.80
N GLU A 295 26.35 -7.67 16.88
CA GLU A 295 26.55 -8.16 18.25
C GLU A 295 25.81 -9.49 18.50
N ASN A 296 26.55 -10.52 18.92
CA ASN A 296 26.06 -11.91 18.92
C ASN A 296 24.70 -12.04 19.64
N GLY A 297 23.71 -12.55 18.90
CA GLY A 297 22.37 -12.87 19.41
C GLY A 297 21.39 -11.70 19.48
N TRP A 298 21.75 -10.51 19.00
CA TRP A 298 20.79 -9.40 18.91
C TRP A 298 19.79 -9.63 17.77
N SER A 299 18.55 -9.19 18.00
CA SER A 299 17.43 -9.34 17.07
C SER A 299 16.99 -8.00 16.53
N MET A 300 16.60 -7.95 15.25
CA MET A 300 15.88 -6.81 14.70
C MET A 300 14.39 -6.97 14.98
N ALA A 301 13.78 -5.90 15.48
CA ALA A 301 12.33 -5.77 15.64
C ALA A 301 11.86 -4.57 14.80
N VAL A 302 10.83 -4.77 13.98
CA VAL A 302 10.23 -3.70 13.18
C VAL A 302 8.79 -3.55 13.59
N ILE A 303 8.47 -2.45 14.26
CA ILE A 303 7.12 -2.14 14.69
C ILE A 303 6.47 -1.26 13.65
N VAL A 304 5.35 -1.71 13.08
CA VAL A 304 4.60 -0.96 12.08
C VAL A 304 3.26 -0.53 12.63
N ARG A 305 2.88 0.72 12.38
CA ARG A 305 1.57 1.29 12.71
C ARG A 305 0.93 1.86 11.48
N THR A 306 -0.39 1.86 11.48
CA THR A 306 -1.17 2.51 10.43
C THR A 306 -2.07 3.57 11.03
N LYS A 307 -2.12 4.70 10.35
CA LYS A 307 -3.10 5.74 10.60
C LYS A 307 -3.85 6.00 9.32
N ARG A 308 -5.16 5.84 9.37
CA ARG A 308 -6.06 6.29 8.31
C ARG A 308 -6.21 7.79 8.43
N VAL A 309 -5.99 8.49 7.33
CA VAL A 309 -6.29 9.91 7.19
C VAL A 309 -7.51 9.96 6.28
N GLU A 310 -8.68 9.99 6.91
CA GLU A 310 -9.97 10.09 6.24
C GLU A 310 -10.68 11.32 6.80
N GLU A 311 -11.20 12.18 5.92
CA GLU A 311 -12.27 13.08 6.34
C GLU A 311 -13.59 12.30 6.33
N PRO A 312 -14.44 12.45 7.36
CA PRO A 312 -15.74 11.80 7.36
C PRO A 312 -16.51 12.22 6.11
N LEU A 313 -16.93 11.22 5.34
CA LEU A 313 -17.82 11.43 4.21
C LEU A 313 -19.23 11.67 4.79
N GLY A 314 -19.77 12.86 4.53
CA GLY A 314 -21.20 13.06 4.70
C GLY A 314 -21.94 12.31 3.61
N ASP A 315 -23.12 11.77 3.94
CA ASP A 315 -24.05 11.29 2.93
C ASP A 315 -24.43 12.46 2.01
N LEU A 316 -24.34 12.24 0.69
CA LEU A 316 -24.93 13.14 -0.28
C LEU A 316 -26.29 12.60 -0.70
N ASN A 317 -27.32 13.39 -0.45
CA ASN A 317 -28.59 13.21 -1.14
C ASN A 317 -28.36 13.61 -2.60
N ALA A 318 -28.46 12.64 -3.52
CA ALA A 318 -28.51 12.95 -4.94
C ALA A 318 -29.82 13.73 -5.19
N GLY A 319 -29.77 14.78 -6.01
CA GLY A 319 -30.79 15.83 -6.06
C GLY A 319 -32.25 15.33 -6.00
N GLY A 320 -33.00 15.82 -5.01
CA GLY A 320 -34.46 15.81 -4.99
C GLY A 320 -35.20 14.47 -4.77
N GLY A 321 -34.53 13.31 -4.87
CA GLY A 321 -35.17 11.99 -4.79
C GLY A 321 -34.67 11.08 -3.65
N ASP A 322 -35.09 9.81 -3.68
CA ASP A 322 -34.69 8.75 -2.74
C ASP A 322 -33.28 8.18 -3.03
N LEU A 323 -32.58 8.73 -4.04
CA LEU A 323 -31.25 8.31 -4.45
C LEU A 323 -30.17 8.85 -3.52
N LYS A 324 -29.25 7.98 -3.15
CA LYS A 324 -28.11 8.30 -2.29
C LYS A 324 -26.81 7.85 -2.93
N LEU A 325 -25.78 8.67 -2.78
CA LEU A 325 -24.41 8.32 -3.13
C LEU A 325 -23.72 7.70 -1.91
N ARG A 326 -23.17 6.49 -2.06
CA ARG A 326 -22.33 5.85 -1.06
C ARG A 326 -21.04 5.32 -1.67
N PHE A 327 -19.97 5.42 -0.89
CA PHE A 327 -18.68 4.83 -1.20
C PHE A 327 -18.52 3.57 -0.36
N LEU A 328 -18.43 2.40 -0.99
CA LEU A 328 -18.24 1.12 -0.32
C LEU A 328 -16.81 0.62 -0.52
N GLU A 329 -16.19 0.09 0.55
CA GLU A 329 -14.85 -0.47 0.50
C GLU A 329 -14.84 -1.76 -0.31
N ALA A 330 -14.23 -1.73 -1.49
CA ALA A 330 -14.18 -2.86 -2.40
C ALA A 330 -12.73 -3.34 -2.65
N GLY A 331 -11.74 -2.71 -2.01
CA GLY A 331 -10.31 -2.96 -2.22
C GLY A 331 -9.95 -4.43 -2.08
N SER A 332 -10.43 -5.12 -1.05
CA SER A 332 -10.17 -6.56 -0.89
C SER A 332 -10.85 -7.46 -1.92
N VAL A 333 -11.84 -6.96 -2.67
CA VAL A 333 -12.58 -7.69 -3.71
C VAL A 333 -12.03 -7.38 -5.10
N ILE A 334 -11.62 -6.14 -5.35
CA ILE A 334 -11.10 -5.66 -6.64
C ILE A 334 -9.59 -5.87 -6.73
N ILE A 335 -8.85 -5.46 -5.70
CA ILE A 335 -7.38 -5.49 -5.75
C ILE A 335 -6.93 -6.94 -5.71
N ASP A 336 -5.92 -7.23 -6.53
CA ASP A 336 -5.22 -8.50 -6.51
C ASP A 336 -4.62 -8.70 -5.11
N VAL A 337 -5.18 -9.62 -4.32
CA VAL A 337 -4.50 -10.09 -3.12
C VAL A 337 -3.42 -11.03 -3.63
N PRO A 338 -2.13 -10.69 -3.52
CA PRO A 338 -1.08 -11.54 -4.04
C PRO A 338 -1.19 -12.93 -3.41
N ASP A 339 -1.00 -14.00 -4.20
CA ASP A 339 -0.88 -15.34 -3.65
C ASP A 339 0.41 -15.41 -2.82
N PHE A 340 0.30 -15.71 -1.52
CA PHE A 340 1.46 -15.74 -0.63
C PHE A 340 1.98 -17.17 -0.50
N ARG A 341 3.05 -17.47 -1.23
CA ARG A 341 4.06 -18.41 -0.73
C ARG A 341 5.16 -17.59 -0.07
N GLY A 342 5.52 -17.94 1.17
CA GLY A 342 6.70 -17.37 1.83
C GLY A 342 7.94 -17.51 0.94
N ARG A 343 8.99 -16.73 1.21
CA ARG A 343 10.28 -16.81 0.49
C ARG A 343 10.65 -18.29 0.29
N ARG A 344 10.66 -18.76 -0.96
CA ARG A 344 11.19 -20.10 -1.26
C ARG A 344 12.68 -20.05 -0.92
N LEU A 345 13.08 -20.75 0.13
CA LEU A 345 14.48 -21.03 0.39
C LEU A 345 14.95 -22.00 -0.69
N GLU A 346 15.31 -21.46 -1.85
CA GLU A 346 16.07 -22.23 -2.84
C GLU A 346 17.50 -22.30 -2.33
N LEU A 347 17.88 -23.48 -1.86
CA LEU A 347 19.29 -23.84 -1.75
C LEU A 347 19.84 -23.74 -3.17
N GLN A 348 20.69 -22.75 -3.43
CA GLN A 348 21.46 -22.72 -4.65
C GLN A 348 22.42 -23.89 -4.60
N ASP A 349 22.06 -25.00 -5.26
CA ASP A 349 23.09 -25.89 -5.79
C ASP A 349 23.82 -25.08 -6.86
N GLU A 350 25.11 -24.83 -6.63
CA GLU A 350 26.02 -24.16 -7.57
C GLU A 350 26.18 -25.02 -8.84
N GLU A 351 25.16 -25.13 -9.68
CA GLU A 351 25.38 -25.58 -11.05
C GLU A 351 25.79 -24.38 -11.91
N PRO A 352 27.02 -24.36 -12.49
CA PRO A 352 27.59 -23.13 -13.01
C PRO A 352 26.92 -22.52 -14.25
N ASN A 353 25.96 -23.17 -14.91
CA ASN A 353 25.48 -22.73 -16.24
C ASN A 353 24.00 -23.03 -16.56
N GLY A 354 23.17 -23.39 -15.58
CA GLY A 354 21.73 -23.58 -15.80
C GLY A 354 20.98 -22.26 -15.68
N GLY A 355 20.56 -21.67 -16.80
CA GLY A 355 19.68 -20.50 -16.79
C GLY A 355 18.45 -20.75 -15.91
N ILE A 356 18.20 -19.85 -14.96
CA ILE A 356 17.08 -19.95 -14.02
C ILE A 356 15.78 -19.97 -14.83
N PRO A 357 14.95 -21.03 -14.74
CA PRO A 357 13.61 -20.97 -15.31
C PRO A 357 12.82 -19.92 -14.54
N PHE A 358 12.51 -18.79 -15.17
CA PHE A 358 11.52 -17.85 -14.66
C PHE A 358 10.17 -18.57 -14.64
N ILE A 359 9.77 -19.07 -13.48
CA ILE A 359 8.40 -19.52 -13.28
C ILE A 359 7.57 -18.24 -13.22
N VAL A 360 6.85 -17.93 -14.30
CA VAL A 360 5.82 -16.90 -14.31
C VAL A 360 4.69 -17.42 -13.44
N GLU A 361 4.62 -16.92 -12.20
CA GLU A 361 3.68 -17.39 -11.19
C GLU A 361 2.23 -17.03 -11.57
N PRO A 362 1.27 -17.96 -11.41
CA PRO A 362 -0.13 -17.66 -11.66
C PRO A 362 -0.64 -16.70 -10.58
N ARG A 363 -0.83 -15.44 -10.94
CA ARG A 363 -1.65 -14.52 -10.14
C ARG A 363 -3.06 -15.11 -10.07
N ASN A 364 -3.72 -15.01 -8.93
CA ASN A 364 -5.18 -15.21 -8.87
C ASN A 364 -5.81 -13.84 -9.12
N PRO A 365 -5.99 -13.44 -10.40
CA PRO A 365 -6.38 -12.08 -10.74
C PRO A 365 -7.63 -11.74 -9.94
N GLY A 366 -7.59 -10.59 -9.27
CA GLY A 366 -8.77 -9.98 -8.68
C GLY A 366 -9.90 -9.94 -9.69
N LEU A 367 -11.12 -9.88 -9.15
CA LEU A 367 -12.28 -9.69 -10.00
C LEU A 367 -12.09 -8.37 -10.75
N SER A 368 -12.20 -8.41 -12.08
CA SER A 368 -12.19 -7.17 -12.85
C SER A 368 -13.34 -6.28 -12.38
N PRO A 369 -13.25 -4.95 -12.55
CA PRO A 369 -14.35 -4.06 -12.22
C PRO A 369 -15.70 -4.52 -12.77
N ASP A 370 -15.74 -4.96 -14.03
CA ASP A 370 -16.97 -5.48 -14.65
C ASP A 370 -17.48 -6.77 -14.00
N GLN A 371 -16.59 -7.67 -13.58
CA GLN A 371 -16.97 -8.88 -12.85
C GLN A 371 -17.56 -8.57 -11.48
N VAL A 372 -16.98 -7.61 -10.75
CA VAL A 372 -17.52 -7.15 -9.47
C VAL A 372 -18.90 -6.53 -9.68
N ARG A 373 -19.07 -5.68 -10.69
CA ARG A 373 -20.35 -5.07 -11.05
C ARG A 373 -21.41 -6.13 -11.36
N GLU A 374 -21.11 -7.08 -12.24
CA GLU A 374 -22.03 -8.16 -12.60
C GLU A 374 -22.40 -9.06 -11.42
N LEU A 375 -21.44 -9.39 -10.56
CA LEU A 375 -21.69 -10.20 -9.38
C LEU A 375 -22.56 -9.48 -8.36
N LEU A 376 -22.34 -8.17 -8.16
CA LEU A 376 -23.16 -7.36 -7.26
C LEU A 376 -24.60 -7.24 -7.78
N LYS A 377 -24.79 -6.94 -9.07
CA LYS A 377 -26.14 -6.89 -9.68
C LYS A 377 -26.91 -8.19 -9.47
N ARG A 378 -26.25 -9.33 -9.68
CA ARG A 378 -26.82 -10.67 -9.43
C ARG A 378 -27.10 -10.93 -7.95
N ALA A 379 -26.16 -10.57 -7.06
CA ALA A 379 -26.25 -10.83 -5.63
C ALA A 379 -27.34 -10.00 -4.95
N THR A 380 -27.62 -8.79 -5.45
CA THR A 380 -28.74 -7.96 -4.95
C THR A 380 -30.11 -8.45 -5.41
N GLY A 381 -30.17 -9.48 -6.27
CA GLY A 381 -31.40 -10.23 -6.60
C GLY A 381 -32.32 -9.57 -7.62
N ASP A 382 -31.96 -8.40 -8.15
CA ASP A 382 -32.82 -7.63 -9.03
C ASP A 382 -32.01 -6.82 -10.05
N ASN A 383 -31.69 -7.44 -11.19
CA ASN A 383 -31.07 -6.72 -12.30
C ASN A 383 -31.95 -5.56 -12.79
N ALA A 384 -33.28 -5.70 -12.71
CA ALA A 384 -34.22 -4.67 -13.13
C ALA A 384 -34.18 -3.46 -12.18
N ALA A 385 -33.91 -3.68 -10.89
CA ALA A 385 -33.66 -2.57 -9.96
C ALA A 385 -32.48 -1.71 -10.40
N TRP A 386 -31.44 -2.29 -11.01
CA TRP A 386 -30.29 -1.51 -11.54
C TRP A 386 -30.55 -0.88 -12.91
N GLU A 387 -31.66 -1.23 -13.59
CA GLU A 387 -32.09 -0.59 -14.83
C GLU A 387 -33.00 0.63 -14.58
N VAL A 388 -33.36 0.89 -13.31
CA VAL A 388 -34.08 2.10 -12.92
C VAL A 388 -33.18 3.32 -13.17
N GLU A 389 -33.77 4.33 -13.80
CA GLU A 389 -33.10 5.58 -14.10
C GLU A 389 -32.46 6.21 -12.86
N GLY A 390 -31.19 6.61 -12.98
CA GLY A 390 -30.41 7.20 -11.89
C GLY A 390 -29.69 6.20 -10.98
N HIS A 391 -29.97 4.89 -11.08
CA HIS A 391 -29.13 3.89 -10.42
C HIS A 391 -27.84 3.65 -11.21
N ASP A 392 -26.70 3.75 -10.54
CA ASP A 392 -25.40 3.50 -11.17
C ASP A 392 -24.41 2.86 -10.20
N LEU A 393 -23.46 2.13 -10.80
CA LEU A 393 -22.41 1.40 -10.13
C LEU A 393 -21.05 1.71 -10.77
N GLY A 394 -20.36 2.70 -10.23
CA GLY A 394 -18.99 3.02 -10.58
C GLY A 394 -17.98 2.21 -9.76
N ILE A 395 -16.80 1.98 -10.33
CA ILE A 395 -15.67 1.40 -9.60
C ILE A 395 -14.50 2.38 -9.68
N GLY A 396 -14.06 2.83 -8.51
CA GLY A 396 -12.82 3.56 -8.34
C GLY A 396 -11.67 2.62 -8.01
N GLN A 397 -10.53 3.18 -7.62
CA GLN A 397 -9.28 2.45 -7.41
C GLN A 397 -9.38 1.29 -6.42
N ASP A 398 -10.00 1.51 -5.26
CA ASP A 398 -10.21 0.51 -4.20
C ASP A 398 -11.67 0.48 -3.71
N ARG A 399 -12.58 1.05 -4.51
CA ARG A 399 -13.95 1.34 -4.08
C ARG A 399 -15.00 1.08 -5.11
N LEU A 400 -16.18 0.84 -4.58
CA LEU A 400 -17.42 0.91 -5.32
C LEU A 400 -18.09 2.25 -5.03
N ILE A 401 -18.46 2.96 -6.08
CA ILE A 401 -19.25 4.18 -6.03
C ILE A 401 -20.66 3.76 -6.40
N VAL A 402 -21.58 3.81 -5.44
CA VAL A 402 -22.95 3.36 -5.63
C VAL A 402 -23.88 4.55 -5.57
N VAL A 403 -24.66 4.74 -6.62
CA VAL A 403 -25.79 5.67 -6.64
C VAL A 403 -27.04 4.82 -6.73
N ALA A 404 -27.81 4.74 -5.64
CA ALA A 404 -28.99 3.90 -5.60
C ALA A 404 -29.97 4.33 -4.49
N SER A 405 -31.18 3.77 -4.52
CA SER A 405 -32.10 3.82 -3.39
C SER A 405 -31.48 3.19 -2.13
N GLN A 406 -31.93 3.63 -0.94
CA GLN A 406 -31.40 3.14 0.34
C GLN A 406 -31.42 1.60 0.46
N GLY A 407 -32.51 0.95 0.03
CA GLY A 407 -32.62 -0.51 0.12
C GLY A 407 -31.61 -1.24 -0.77
N LEU A 408 -31.36 -0.71 -1.98
CA LEU A 408 -30.38 -1.29 -2.89
C LEU A 408 -28.94 -1.03 -2.42
N LEU A 409 -28.67 0.11 -1.78
CA LEU A 409 -27.39 0.39 -1.12
C LEU A 409 -27.08 -0.62 -0.02
N GLU A 410 -28.04 -0.87 0.88
CA GLU A 410 -27.88 -1.83 1.98
C GLU A 410 -27.66 -3.25 1.44
N ALA A 411 -28.40 -3.66 0.41
CA ALA A 411 -28.21 -4.95 -0.24
C ALA A 411 -26.82 -5.07 -0.89
N THR A 412 -26.34 -4.01 -1.55
CA THR A 412 -25.01 -3.96 -2.18
C THR A 412 -23.91 -4.09 -1.15
N GLU A 413 -24.04 -3.41 -0.01
CA GLU A 413 -23.08 -3.46 1.10
C GLU A 413 -22.99 -4.86 1.71
N VAL A 414 -24.13 -5.52 1.94
CA VAL A 414 -24.18 -6.92 2.42
C VAL A 414 -23.54 -7.87 1.40
N ALA A 415 -23.84 -7.72 0.12
CA ALA A 415 -23.27 -8.53 -0.94
C ALA A 415 -21.74 -8.37 -1.03
N LEU A 416 -21.26 -7.12 -1.02
CA LEU A 416 -19.84 -6.80 -1.08
C LEU A 416 -19.08 -7.37 0.13
N LYS A 417 -19.65 -7.27 1.33
CA LYS A 417 -19.09 -7.88 2.55
C LYS A 417 -19.02 -9.40 2.42
N GLY A 418 -20.07 -10.05 1.91
CA GLY A 418 -20.08 -11.50 1.66
C GLY A 418 -19.02 -11.93 0.63
N MET A 419 -18.85 -11.17 -0.46
CA MET A 419 -17.79 -11.41 -1.46
C MET A 419 -16.40 -11.28 -0.85
N ALA A 420 -16.18 -10.24 -0.05
CA ALA A 420 -14.93 -10.03 0.64
C ALA A 420 -14.61 -11.14 1.64
N GLU A 421 -15.58 -11.55 2.47
CA GLU A 421 -15.40 -12.66 3.42
C GLU A 421 -15.11 -13.98 2.71
N ALA A 422 -15.75 -14.23 1.55
CA ALA A 422 -15.48 -15.40 0.74
C ALA A 422 -14.06 -15.40 0.16
N ARG A 423 -13.54 -14.23 -0.27
CA ARG A 423 -12.20 -14.08 -0.83
C ARG A 423 -11.10 -14.08 0.24
N LEU A 424 -11.37 -13.50 1.40
CA LEU A 424 -10.44 -13.40 2.53
C LEU A 424 -10.45 -14.62 3.46
N ARG A 425 -11.00 -15.78 3.03
CA ARG A 425 -10.96 -17.01 3.83
C ARG A 425 -9.53 -17.26 4.27
N ARG A 426 -9.29 -17.11 5.58
CA ARG A 426 -7.98 -17.32 6.20
C ARG A 426 -7.55 -18.75 5.95
N VAL A 427 -6.58 -18.92 5.05
CA VAL A 427 -5.83 -20.18 4.96
C VAL A 427 -4.65 -20.04 5.91
N ALA A 428 -4.74 -20.69 7.06
CA ALA A 428 -3.55 -20.92 7.88
C ALA A 428 -2.70 -21.98 7.17
N VAL A 429 -1.50 -21.62 6.75
CA VAL A 429 -0.54 -22.56 6.17
C VAL A 429 0.53 -22.83 7.23
N ASP A 430 0.46 -24.00 7.85
CA ASP A 430 1.53 -24.50 8.70
C ASP A 430 2.67 -25.01 7.82
N ALA A 431 3.73 -24.21 7.70
CA ALA A 431 4.94 -24.61 6.98
C ALA A 431 5.97 -25.17 7.98
N VAL A 432 6.26 -26.46 7.88
CA VAL A 432 7.32 -27.11 8.64
C VAL A 432 8.57 -27.17 7.77
N VAL A 433 9.63 -26.47 8.16
CA VAL A 433 10.94 -26.56 7.51
C VAL A 433 11.80 -27.52 8.32
N VAL A 434 12.17 -28.66 7.72
CA VAL A 434 13.08 -29.64 8.34
C VAL A 434 14.43 -29.53 7.63
N ALA A 435 15.45 -29.09 8.35
CA ALA A 435 16.84 -29.20 7.89
C ALA A 435 17.36 -30.60 8.21
N LEU A 436 17.77 -31.34 7.18
CA LEU A 436 18.38 -32.67 7.33
C LEU A 436 19.88 -32.55 7.13
N ASP A 437 20.67 -33.03 8.09
CA ASP A 437 22.11 -33.21 7.90
C ASP A 437 22.33 -34.31 6.84
N GLY A 438 23.23 -34.08 5.89
CA GLY A 438 23.44 -34.93 4.72
C GLY A 438 23.85 -36.38 5.04
N ARG A 439 24.17 -36.67 6.30
CA ARG A 439 24.50 -38.02 6.80
C ARG A 439 23.28 -38.88 7.16
N GLU A 440 22.08 -38.29 7.25
CA GLU A 440 20.83 -38.99 7.61
C GLU A 440 19.83 -39.05 6.44
N ARG A 441 20.33 -38.98 5.20
CA ARG A 441 19.53 -39.10 3.97
C ARG A 441 19.07 -40.55 3.70
N GLY A 442 18.70 -41.30 4.74
CA GLY A 442 17.89 -42.51 4.57
C GLY A 442 16.48 -42.11 4.09
N ASP A 443 15.76 -43.04 3.45
CA ASP A 443 14.41 -42.85 2.86
C ASP A 443 13.35 -42.45 3.90
N LEU A 444 13.47 -41.26 4.48
CA LEU A 444 12.47 -40.70 5.37
C LEU A 444 11.36 -40.11 4.51
N SER A 445 10.21 -40.79 4.52
CA SER A 445 8.99 -40.28 3.89
C SER A 445 8.62 -38.90 4.46
N ALA A 446 7.97 -38.06 3.66
CA ALA A 446 7.45 -36.77 4.10
C ALA A 446 6.58 -36.87 5.37
N ALA A 447 5.85 -37.99 5.54
CA ALA A 447 5.06 -38.27 6.74
C ALA A 447 5.93 -38.47 7.99
N ALA A 448 7.10 -39.10 7.88
CA ALA A 448 8.03 -39.29 8.98
C ALA A 448 8.68 -37.96 9.41
N LEU A 449 9.02 -37.10 8.45
CA LEU A 449 9.55 -35.76 8.71
C LEU A 449 8.53 -34.85 9.41
N LEU A 450 7.28 -34.86 8.93
CA LEU A 450 6.17 -34.15 9.58
C LEU A 450 5.89 -34.67 10.99
N ALA A 451 5.95 -35.98 11.21
CA ALA A 451 5.75 -36.58 12.52
C ALA A 451 6.90 -36.27 13.50
N ALA A 452 8.14 -36.20 13.01
CA ALA A 452 9.30 -35.82 13.80
C ALA A 452 9.25 -34.35 14.22
N ALA A 453 8.95 -33.45 13.28
CA ALA A 453 8.82 -32.02 13.58
C ALA A 453 7.69 -31.72 14.58
N ARG A 454 6.53 -32.39 14.43
CA ARG A 454 5.42 -32.25 15.40
C ARG A 454 5.73 -32.82 16.78
N LYS A 455 6.71 -33.73 16.89
CA LYS A 455 7.17 -34.27 18.17
C LYS A 455 8.20 -33.36 18.86
N SER A 456 8.93 -32.52 18.14
CA SER A 456 9.90 -31.59 18.73
C SER A 456 9.27 -30.29 19.26
N ASP A 457 8.03 -29.99 18.89
CA ASP A 457 7.22 -28.86 19.40
C ASP A 457 6.53 -29.16 20.76
N ARG A 458 6.84 -30.30 21.38
CA ARG A 458 6.47 -30.64 22.77
C ARG A 458 7.72 -30.90 23.59
#